data_AF-A0A958DHY7-F1
#
_entry.id   AF-A0A958DHY7-F1
#
_cell.length_a   1.000
_cell.length_b   1.000
_cell.length_c   1.000
_cell.angle_alpha   90.00
_cell.angle_beta   90.00
_cell.angle_gamma   90.00
#
_symmetry.space_group_name_H-M   'P 1'
#
loop_
_entity.id
_entity.type
_entity.pdbx_description
1 polymer ?
#
loop_
_entity_poly.entity_id
_entity_poly.type
_entity_poly.pdbx_seq_one_letter_code
_entity_poly.pdbx_strand_id
1 'polypeptide(L)'
;MGPRAILYFMSLILLLSSAWESSKAQQSVVFPDSIIIIRDAQSGRVGFVFPESLAVDYRNLIVNYVPALEGKISLQDSLIAEGKKLLKDKNAEIVILNANMKDTHQMFEEQKGISESFEKLYKQERRAKRFWRVMAYLLGAGAVAVLVVK
;
A
#
# COMPACT_ATOMS: atom_id res chain seq x y z
N MET A 1 -12.09 -19.61 2.45
CA MET A 1 -13.47 -20.15 2.41
C MET A 1 -14.14 -19.64 1.16
N GLY A 2 -14.65 -20.51 0.30
CA GLY A 2 -15.17 -20.12 -1.01
C GLY A 2 -16.51 -19.36 -0.92
N PRO A 3 -16.84 -18.52 -1.92
CA PRO A 3 -18.07 -17.70 -1.94
C PRO A 3 -19.37 -18.51 -1.82
N ARG A 4 -19.31 -19.81 -2.12
CA ARG A 4 -20.44 -20.75 -1.96
C ARG A 4 -20.90 -20.90 -0.51
N ALA A 5 -19.98 -20.88 0.47
CA ALA A 5 -20.34 -21.04 1.88
C ALA A 5 -21.14 -19.84 2.42
N ILE A 6 -20.83 -18.63 1.92
CA ILE A 6 -21.54 -17.39 2.28
C ILE A 6 -22.95 -17.40 1.68
N LEU A 7 -23.11 -17.89 0.46
CA LEU A 7 -24.42 -18.05 -0.18
C LEU A 7 -25.31 -19.04 0.58
N TYR A 8 -24.76 -20.17 1.05
CA TYR A 8 -25.50 -21.10 1.89
C TYR A 8 -25.92 -20.47 3.22
N PHE A 9 -25.02 -19.71 3.86
CA PHE A 9 -25.32 -19.03 5.13
C PHE A 9 -26.38 -17.93 4.98
N MET A 10 -26.31 -17.12 3.91
CA MET A 10 -27.34 -16.12 3.60
C MET A 10 -28.68 -16.77 3.26
N SER A 11 -28.67 -17.88 2.53
CA SER A 11 -29.91 -18.62 2.25
C SER A 11 -30.53 -19.21 3.53
N LEU A 12 -29.71 -19.65 4.49
CA LEU A 12 -30.18 -20.15 5.79
C LEU A 12 -30.78 -19.02 6.65
N ILE A 13 -30.14 -17.84 6.68
CA ILE A 13 -30.67 -16.66 7.39
C ILE A 13 -31.99 -16.21 6.77
N LEU A 14 -32.08 -16.14 5.44
CA LEU A 14 -33.32 -15.80 4.73
C LEU A 14 -34.44 -16.84 4.97
N LEU A 15 -34.09 -18.12 5.06
CA LEU A 15 -35.04 -19.18 5.40
C LEU A 15 -35.56 -19.04 6.84
N LEU A 16 -34.69 -18.66 7.78
CA LEU A 16 -35.05 -18.44 9.18
C LEU A 16 -35.88 -17.16 9.36
N SER A 17 -35.56 -16.09 8.63
CA SER A 17 -36.34 -14.84 8.65
C SER A 17 -37.73 -15.00 8.03
N SER A 18 -37.85 -15.76 6.94
CA SER A 18 -39.17 -16.06 6.34
C SER A 18 -39.97 -17.05 7.18
N ALA A 19 -39.32 -18.03 7.83
CA ALA A 19 -39.96 -18.88 8.83
C ALA A 19 -40.46 -18.06 10.04
N TRP A 20 -39.74 -17.01 10.44
CA TRP A 20 -40.16 -16.11 11.51
C TRP A 20 -41.41 -15.28 11.14
N GLU A 21 -41.53 -14.80 9.91
CA GLU A 21 -42.75 -14.12 9.45
C GLU A 21 -43.93 -15.09 9.26
N SER A 22 -43.65 -16.32 8.79
CA SER A 22 -44.60 -17.42 8.72
C SER A 22 -45.05 -17.94 10.09
N SER A 23 -44.24 -17.76 11.14
CA SER A 23 -44.55 -18.23 12.50
C SER A 23 -45.82 -17.62 13.09
N LYS A 24 -46.29 -16.47 12.57
CA LYS A 24 -47.58 -15.88 12.94
C LYS A 24 -48.79 -16.70 12.46
N ALA A 25 -48.60 -17.65 11.54
CA ALA A 25 -49.64 -18.56 11.03
C ALA A 25 -49.31 -20.06 11.28
N GLN A 26 -48.24 -20.36 12.01
CA GLN A 26 -47.69 -21.71 12.12
C GLN A 26 -48.08 -22.35 13.46
N GLN A 27 -48.98 -23.33 13.44
CA GLN A 27 -49.23 -24.18 14.60
C GLN A 27 -48.08 -25.20 14.72
N SER A 28 -47.09 -24.88 15.57
CA SER A 28 -46.08 -25.85 15.99
C SER A 28 -46.59 -26.64 17.20
N VAL A 29 -46.77 -27.95 17.03
CA VAL A 29 -46.96 -28.87 18.17
C VAL A 29 -45.57 -29.29 18.64
N VAL A 30 -45.20 -28.87 19.85
CA VAL A 30 -43.91 -29.19 20.47
C VAL A 30 -44.17 -30.25 21.54
N PHE A 31 -43.62 -31.45 21.40
CA PHE A 31 -43.42 -32.34 22.56
C PHE A 31 -41.94 -32.32 22.98
N PRO A 32 -41.67 -32.31 24.30
CA PRO A 32 -40.35 -32.04 24.86
C PRO A 32 -39.24 -33.02 24.47
N ASP A 33 -39.58 -34.22 23.98
CA ASP A 33 -38.63 -35.25 23.53
C ASP A 33 -38.78 -35.61 22.03
N SER A 34 -39.53 -34.81 21.27
CA SER A 34 -40.02 -35.22 19.94
C SER A 34 -39.52 -34.34 18.81
N ILE A 35 -39.31 -35.00 17.68
CA ILE A 35 -39.03 -34.43 16.36
C ILE A 35 -39.98 -33.25 16.08
N ILE A 36 -39.41 -32.08 15.79
CA ILE A 36 -40.19 -30.92 15.36
C ILE A 36 -40.52 -31.14 13.88
N ILE A 37 -41.82 -31.28 13.61
CA ILE A 37 -42.34 -31.41 12.25
C ILE A 37 -42.65 -30.01 11.73
N ILE A 38 -41.91 -29.58 10.71
CA ILE A 38 -42.13 -28.29 10.05
C ILE A 38 -42.84 -28.59 8.73
N ARG A 39 -44.09 -28.15 8.60
CA ARG A 39 -44.80 -28.19 7.32
C ARG A 39 -44.70 -26.81 6.65
N ASP A 40 -44.23 -26.81 5.41
CA ASP A 40 -44.28 -25.65 4.55
C ASP A 40 -45.74 -25.38 4.14
N ALA A 41 -46.24 -24.19 4.47
CA ALA A 41 -47.61 -23.78 4.22
C ALA A 41 -47.95 -23.63 2.72
N GLN A 42 -46.95 -23.38 1.86
CA GLN A 42 -47.18 -23.17 0.42
C GLN A 42 -47.01 -24.45 -0.40
N SER A 43 -45.96 -25.23 -0.13
CA SER A 43 -45.67 -26.45 -0.91
C SER A 43 -46.26 -27.71 -0.29
N GLY A 44 -46.77 -27.64 0.95
CA GLY A 44 -47.25 -28.79 1.72
C GLY A 44 -46.15 -29.77 2.14
N ARG A 45 -44.87 -29.49 1.80
CA ARG A 45 -43.73 -30.33 2.13
C ARG A 45 -43.54 -30.39 3.65
N VAL A 46 -43.27 -31.60 4.14
CA VAL A 46 -43.06 -31.85 5.56
C VAL A 46 -41.59 -32.15 5.78
N GLY A 47 -40.93 -31.31 6.58
CA GLY A 47 -39.58 -31.51 7.08
C GLY A 47 -39.60 -31.93 8.55
N PHE A 48 -38.51 -32.56 8.97
CA PHE A 48 -38.32 -33.05 10.33
C PHE A 48 -37.02 -32.48 10.88
N VAL A 49 -37.06 -31.93 12.09
CA VAL A 49 -35.88 -31.43 12.80
C VAL A 49 -35.78 -32.17 14.12
N PHE A 50 -34.59 -32.74 14.40
CA PHE A 50 -34.27 -33.35 15.68
C PHE A 50 -33.61 -32.29 16.57
N PRO A 51 -34.27 -31.83 17.66
CA PRO A 51 -33.74 -30.75 18.50
C PRO A 51 -32.37 -31.07 19.08
N GLU A 52 -32.13 -32.33 19.46
CA GLU A 52 -30.83 -32.77 20.00
C GLU A 52 -29.69 -32.65 18.98
N SER A 53 -29.89 -33.06 17.73
CA SER A 53 -28.82 -32.97 16.73
C SER A 53 -28.49 -31.51 16.42
N LEU A 54 -29.51 -30.65 16.33
CA LEU A 54 -29.34 -29.22 16.11
C LEU A 54 -28.62 -28.55 17.28
N ALA A 55 -28.94 -28.93 18.52
CA ALA A 55 -28.29 -28.41 19.71
C ALA A 55 -26.81 -28.83 19.79
N VAL A 56 -26.47 -30.06 19.38
CA VAL A 56 -25.08 -30.53 19.29
C VAL A 56 -24.30 -29.75 18.24
N ASP A 57 -24.88 -29.52 17.06
CA ASP A 57 -24.25 -28.73 16.00
C ASP A 57 -24.05 -27.26 16.41
N TYR A 58 -25.05 -26.65 17.05
CA TYR A 58 -24.93 -25.29 17.62
C TYR A 58 -23.86 -25.21 18.70
N ARG A 59 -23.81 -26.20 19.60
CA ARG A 59 -22.78 -26.26 20.63
C ARG A 59 -21.39 -26.39 20.01
N ASN A 60 -21.22 -27.24 19.00
CA ASN A 60 -19.95 -27.39 18.29
C ASN A 60 -19.54 -26.11 17.55
N LEU A 61 -20.49 -25.37 16.98
CA LEU A 61 -20.23 -24.09 16.33
C LEU A 61 -19.71 -23.06 17.35
N ILE A 62 -20.40 -22.92 18.48
CA ILE A 62 -20.06 -21.94 19.52
C ILE A 62 -18.76 -22.30 20.24
N VAL A 63 -18.56 -23.59 20.56
CA VAL A 63 -17.42 -24.02 21.38
C VAL A 63 -16.14 -24.15 20.55
N ASN A 64 -16.22 -24.61 19.30
CA ASN A 64 -15.02 -24.92 18.50
C ASN A 64 -14.77 -23.89 17.39
N TYR A 65 -15.82 -23.50 16.66
CA TYR A 65 -15.64 -22.67 15.46
C TYR A 65 -15.49 -21.19 15.78
N VAL A 66 -16.30 -20.64 16.68
CA VAL A 66 -16.24 -19.21 17.04
C VAL A 66 -14.88 -18.84 17.66
N PRO A 67 -14.35 -19.56 18.66
CA PRO A 67 -13.05 -19.21 19.25
C PRO A 67 -11.89 -19.38 18.26
N ALA A 68 -11.98 -20.37 17.35
CA ALA A 68 -10.99 -20.54 16.30
C ALA A 68 -11.00 -19.38 15.28
N LEU A 69 -12.17 -18.82 14.98
CA LEU A 69 -12.29 -17.64 14.12
C LEU A 69 -11.79 -16.38 14.84
N GLU A 70 -12.15 -16.18 16.11
CA GLU A 70 -11.63 -15.08 16.93
C GLU A 70 -10.11 -15.12 17.06
N GLY A 71 -9.53 -16.31 17.26
CA GLY A 71 -8.08 -16.49 17.27
C GLY A 71 -7.42 -16.11 15.94
N LYS A 72 -8.05 -16.45 14.81
CA LYS A 72 -7.55 -16.05 13.48
C LYS A 72 -7.65 -14.55 13.25
N ILE A 73 -8.75 -13.92 13.69
CA ILE A 73 -8.93 -12.46 13.58
C ILE A 73 -7.86 -11.75 14.42
N SER A 74 -7.66 -12.18 15.67
CA SER A 74 -6.63 -11.62 16.56
C SER A 74 -5.21 -11.72 15.97
N LEU A 75 -4.90 -12.86 15.34
CA LEU A 75 -3.62 -13.04 14.65
C LEU A 75 -3.49 -12.13 13.43
N GLN A 76 -4.56 -11.96 12.64
CA GLN A 76 -4.56 -11.02 11.51
C GLN A 76 -4.40 -9.57 11.97
N ASP A 77 -5.07 -9.16 13.04
CA ASP A 77 -4.92 -7.82 13.60
C ASP A 77 -3.49 -7.56 14.09
N SER A 78 -2.86 -8.57 14.70
CA SER A 78 -1.46 -8.50 15.11
C SER A 78 -0.52 -8.31 13.91
N LEU A 79 -0.73 -9.08 12.84
CA LEU A 79 0.06 -8.94 11.60
C LEU A 79 -0.16 -7.59 10.92
N ILE A 80 -1.39 -7.06 10.95
CA ILE A 80 -1.70 -5.73 10.41
C ILE A 80 -0.98 -4.65 11.24
N ALA A 81 -0.96 -4.76 12.56
CA ALA A 81 -0.26 -3.83 13.43
C ALA A 81 1.26 -3.83 13.18
N GLU A 82 1.85 -5.02 13.03
CA GLU A 82 3.27 -5.18 12.69
C GLU A 82 3.58 -4.60 11.30
N GLY A 83 2.75 -4.91 10.30
CA GLY A 83 2.87 -4.35 8.95
C GLY A 83 2.79 -2.82 8.93
N LYS A 84 1.88 -2.23 9.72
CA LYS A 84 1.78 -0.76 9.87
C LYS A 84 3.05 -0.15 10.48
N LYS A 85 3.64 -0.80 11.48
CA LYS A 85 4.89 -0.35 12.08
C LYS A 85 6.03 -0.37 11.07
N LEU A 86 6.19 -1.48 10.34
CA LEU A 86 7.23 -1.63 9.33
C LEU A 86 7.09 -0.60 8.20
N LEU A 87 5.86 -0.34 7.74
CA LEU A 87 5.59 0.70 6.74
C LEU A 87 5.95 2.11 7.25
N LYS A 88 5.68 2.39 8.53
CA LYS A 88 6.04 3.69 9.12
C LYS A 88 7.56 3.86 9.18
N ASP A 89 8.28 2.83 9.59
CA ASP A 89 9.75 2.85 9.66
C ASP A 89 10.36 3.01 8.27
N LYS A 90 9.83 2.30 7.26
CA LYS A 90 10.27 2.44 5.86
C LYS A 90 9.95 3.80 5.26
N ASN A 91 8.81 4.39 5.60
CA ASN A 91 8.50 5.75 5.16
C ASN A 91 9.47 6.77 5.76
N ALA A 92 9.86 6.62 7.03
CA ALA A 92 10.86 7.49 7.64
C ALA A 92 12.23 7.35 6.94
N GLU A 93 12.64 6.13 6.59
CA GLU A 93 13.86 5.86 5.82
C GLU A 93 13.82 6.52 4.44
N ILE A 94 12.69 6.44 3.73
CA ILE A 94 12.50 7.11 2.42
C ILE A 94 12.61 8.63 2.54
N VAL A 95 12.04 9.23 3.58
CA VAL A 95 12.14 10.68 3.82
C VAL A 95 13.60 11.10 4.00
N ILE A 96 14.37 10.36 4.78
CA ILE A 96 15.81 10.62 4.99
C ILE A 96 16.58 10.46 3.68
N LEU A 97 16.31 9.38 2.92
CA LEU A 97 16.98 9.14 1.65
C LEU A 97 16.70 10.24 0.62
N ASN A 98 15.46 10.72 0.55
CA ASN A 98 15.07 11.82 -0.32
C ASN A 98 15.75 13.13 0.07
N ALA A 99 15.91 13.41 1.37
CA ALA A 99 16.66 14.56 1.85
C ALA A 99 18.14 14.47 1.40
N ASN A 100 18.78 13.31 1.61
CA ASN A 100 20.16 13.08 1.20
C ASN A 100 20.34 13.19 -0.33
N MET A 101 19.39 12.68 -1.12
CA MET A 101 19.40 12.83 -2.58
C MET A 101 19.30 14.29 -3.01
N LYS A 102 18.47 15.09 -2.32
CA LYS A 102 18.35 16.51 -2.61
C LYS A 102 19.64 17.27 -2.29
N ASP A 103 20.24 16.98 -1.14
CA ASP A 103 21.49 17.61 -0.70
C ASP A 103 22.64 17.25 -1.65
N THR A 104 22.77 15.97 -2.02
CA THR A 104 23.78 15.52 -2.99
C THR A 104 23.56 16.13 -4.38
N HIS A 105 22.31 16.27 -4.82
CA HIS A 105 22.00 16.96 -6.08
C HIS A 105 22.38 18.44 -6.03
N GLN A 106 22.10 19.12 -4.92
CA GLN A 106 22.50 20.51 -4.73
C GLN A 106 24.03 20.66 -4.74
N MET A 107 24.76 19.79 -4.04
CA MET A 107 26.22 19.79 -4.07
C MET A 107 26.77 19.57 -5.48
N PHE A 108 26.13 18.70 -6.27
CA PHE A 108 26.51 18.46 -7.65
C PHE A 108 26.31 19.71 -8.54
N GLU A 109 25.17 20.40 -8.39
CA GLU A 109 24.91 21.65 -9.13
C GLU A 109 25.89 22.77 -8.72
N GLU A 110 26.22 22.88 -7.43
CA GLU A 110 27.23 23.83 -6.93
C GLU A 110 28.62 23.52 -7.51
N GLN A 111 29.04 22.25 -7.51
CA GLN A 111 30.31 21.83 -8.12
C GLN A 111 30.34 22.09 -9.63
N LYS A 112 29.23 21.86 -10.32
CA LYS A 112 29.10 22.16 -11.76
C LYS A 112 29.23 23.66 -12.02
N GLY A 113 28.57 24.50 -11.24
CA GLY A 113 28.70 25.95 -11.33
C GLY A 113 30.13 26.44 -11.11
N ILE A 114 30.82 25.86 -10.13
CA ILE A 114 32.25 26.11 -9.88
C ILE A 114 33.08 25.70 -11.10
N SER A 115 32.89 24.51 -11.64
CA SER A 115 33.62 24.01 -12.82
C SER A 115 33.44 24.92 -14.04
N GLU A 116 32.20 25.33 -14.34
CA GLU A 116 31.90 26.25 -15.45
C GLU A 116 32.56 27.62 -15.25
N SER A 117 32.62 28.12 -14.01
CA SER A 117 33.30 29.38 -13.69
C SER A 117 34.82 29.29 -13.89
N PHE A 118 35.44 28.18 -13.48
CA PHE A 118 36.86 27.92 -13.74
C PHE A 118 37.16 27.82 -15.23
N GLU A 119 36.31 27.16 -16.00
CA GLU A 119 36.49 27.05 -17.45
C GLU A 119 36.40 28.43 -18.14
N LYS A 120 35.47 29.29 -17.70
CA LYS A 120 35.35 30.67 -18.17
C LYS A 120 36.60 31.49 -17.85
N LEU A 121 37.11 31.42 -16.61
CA LEU A 121 38.34 32.09 -16.19
C LEU A 121 39.53 31.63 -17.03
N TYR A 122 39.68 30.31 -17.23
CA TYR A 122 40.77 29.74 -18.02
C TYR A 122 40.71 30.16 -19.50
N LYS A 123 39.51 30.23 -20.09
CA LYS A 123 39.31 30.75 -21.45
C LYS A 123 39.68 32.23 -21.55
N GLN A 124 39.32 33.06 -20.56
CA GLN A 124 39.71 34.47 -20.52
C GLN A 124 41.22 34.65 -20.40
N GLU A 125 41.88 33.89 -19.53
CA GLU A 125 43.33 33.96 -19.35
C GLU A 125 44.08 33.57 -20.63
N ARG A 126 43.62 32.55 -21.36
CA ARG A 126 44.18 32.20 -22.67
C ARG A 126 44.03 33.32 -23.70
N ARG A 127 42.88 34.01 -23.72
CA ARG A 127 42.68 35.16 -24.62
C ARG A 127 43.61 36.32 -24.26
N ALA A 128 43.76 36.63 -22.97
CA ALA A 128 44.67 37.67 -22.49
C ALA A 128 46.13 37.34 -22.87
N LYS A 129 46.59 36.10 -22.66
CA LYS A 129 47.94 35.66 -23.06
C LYS A 129 48.17 35.79 -24.58
N ARG A 130 47.17 35.43 -25.41
CA ARG A 130 47.27 35.61 -26.86
C ARG A 130 47.32 37.09 -27.24
N PHE A 131 46.49 37.92 -26.63
CA PHE A 131 46.47 39.37 -26.88
C PHE A 131 47.83 40.01 -26.59
N TRP A 132 48.43 39.72 -25.43
CA TRP A 132 49.75 40.24 -25.06
C TRP A 132 50.86 39.75 -25.98
N ARG A 133 50.80 38.49 -26.45
CA ARG A 133 51.74 38.00 -27.46
C ARG A 133 51.64 38.80 -28.76
N VAL A 134 50.43 39.05 -29.25
CA VAL A 134 50.21 39.85 -30.48
C VAL A 134 50.72 41.28 -30.29
N MET A 135 50.43 41.91 -29.15
CA MET A 135 50.91 43.26 -28.84
C MET A 135 52.45 43.31 -28.76
N ALA A 136 53.10 42.31 -28.17
CA ALA A 136 54.55 42.23 -28.14
C ALA A 136 55.17 42.18 -29.55
N TYR A 137 54.57 41.41 -30.47
CA TYR A 137 55.02 41.38 -31.87
C TYR A 137 54.80 42.70 -32.59
N LEU A 138 53.66 43.37 -32.39
CA LEU A 138 53.37 44.67 -33.00
C LEU A 138 54.33 45.76 -32.50
N LEU A 139 54.60 45.80 -31.18
CA LEU A 139 55.56 46.74 -30.61
C LEU A 139 56.99 46.46 -31.10
N GLY A 140 57.39 45.18 -31.19
CA GLY A 140 58.68 44.77 -31.76
C GLY A 140 58.82 45.17 -33.22
N ALA A 141 57.80 44.92 -34.05
CA ALA A 141 57.80 45.31 -35.45
C ALA A 141 57.83 46.84 -35.63
N GLY A 142 57.09 47.58 -34.80
CA GLY A 142 57.14 49.05 -34.79
C GLY A 142 58.51 49.60 -34.40
N ALA A 143 59.17 49.01 -33.40
CA ALA A 143 60.52 49.39 -33.00
C ALA A 143 61.56 49.14 -34.11
N VAL A 144 61.45 48.02 -34.82
CA VAL A 144 62.30 47.71 -35.98
C VAL A 144 62.03 48.67 -37.14
N ALA A 145 60.77 49.00 -37.43
CA ALA A 145 60.44 49.96 -38.48
C ALA A 145 61.01 51.36 -38.20
N VAL A 146 61.03 51.81 -36.94
CA VAL A 146 61.64 53.10 -36.54
C VAL A 146 63.17 53.08 -36.66
N LEU A 147 63.81 51.93 -36.46
CA LEU A 147 65.26 51.77 -36.62
C LEU A 147 65.71 51.73 -38.09
N VAL A 148 64.88 51.23 -39.01
CA VAL A 148 65.21 51.12 -40.45
C VAL A 148 64.99 52.44 -41.21
N VAL A 149 64.24 53.39 -40.65
CA VAL A 149 63.95 54.71 -41.25
C VAL A 149 64.93 55.80 -40.79
N LYS A 150 65.97 55.45 -40.02
CA LYS A 150 67.13 56.32 -39.70
C LYS A 150 68.32 55.98 -40.60
#